data_AF-A0A6P6SJL0-F1
#
_entry.id   AF-A0A6P6SJL0-F1
#
_cell.length_a   1.000
_cell.length_b   1.000
_cell.length_c   1.000
_cell.angle_alpha   90.00
_cell.angle_beta   90.00
_cell.angle_gamma   90.00
#
_symmetry.space_group_name_H-M   'P 1'
#
loop_
_entity.id
_entity.type
_entity.pdbx_description
1 polymer ?
#
loop_
_entity_poly.entity_id
_entity_poly.type
_entity_poly.pdbx_seq_one_letter_code
_entity_poly.pdbx_strand_id
1 'polypeptide(L)'
;MVTSLILQYHSMRNVLFMAMTEFKELSETPDWDFIREKRGQIAFLFGIDDHWGPLHLFEEISKQVPDAVLAVERQGHSHTFSCTEAGSLWVAQHVASLIKNHMLKSICR
;
A
#
# COMPACT_ATOMS: atom_id res chain seq x y z
N MET A 1 33.78 -17.08 19.22
CA MET A 1 32.79 -18.04 18.65
C MET A 1 31.51 -18.12 19.46
N VAL A 2 31.53 -18.25 20.80
CA VAL A 2 30.30 -18.34 21.62
C VAL A 2 29.50 -17.02 21.62
N THR A 3 30.18 -15.88 21.68
CA THR A 3 29.55 -14.56 21.71
C THR A 3 28.81 -14.20 20.42
N SER A 4 29.32 -14.61 19.25
CA SER A 4 28.66 -14.40 17.96
C SER A 4 27.39 -15.23 17.81
N LEU A 5 27.36 -16.45 18.35
CA LEU A 5 26.18 -17.30 18.32
C LEU A 5 25.06 -16.75 19.23
N ILE A 6 25.42 -16.26 20.42
CA ILE A 6 24.47 -15.60 21.34
C ILE A 6 23.90 -14.32 20.70
N LEU A 7 24.74 -13.51 20.06
CA LEU A 7 24.30 -12.32 19.34
C LEU A 7 23.32 -12.65 18.21
N GLN A 8 23.68 -13.62 17.34
CA GLN A 8 22.81 -14.10 16.27
C GLN A 8 21.46 -14.61 16.80
N TYR A 9 21.46 -15.36 17.90
CA TYR A 9 20.25 -15.86 18.53
C TYR A 9 19.32 -14.71 18.98
N HIS A 10 19.86 -13.71 19.68
CA HIS A 10 19.06 -12.57 20.13
C HIS A 10 18.56 -11.72 18.97
N SER A 11 19.39 -11.50 17.95
CA SER A 11 18.97 -10.79 16.73
C SER A 11 17.82 -11.50 16.04
N MET A 12 17.94 -12.81 15.79
CA MET A 12 16.87 -13.58 15.14
C MET A 12 15.60 -13.65 15.97
N ARG A 13 15.72 -13.83 17.30
CA ARG A 13 14.57 -13.80 18.20
C ARG A 13 13.83 -12.47 18.12
N ASN A 14 14.55 -11.35 18.04
CA ASN A 14 13.93 -10.03 17.94
C ASN A 14 13.26 -9.82 16.57
N VAL A 15 13.90 -10.24 15.47
CA VAL A 15 13.29 -10.18 14.12
C VAL A 15 11.99 -10.98 14.09
N LEU A 16 12.00 -12.21 14.61
CA LEU A 16 10.80 -13.05 14.65
C LEU A 16 9.71 -12.47 15.54
N PHE A 17 10.08 -11.86 16.67
CA PHE A 17 9.13 -11.20 17.55
C PHE A 17 8.46 -10.00 16.86
N MET A 18 9.25 -9.14 16.19
CA MET A 18 8.73 -7.99 15.44
C MET A 18 7.82 -8.44 14.28
N ALA A 19 8.27 -9.44 13.50
CA ALA A 19 7.46 -10.00 12.43
C ALA A 19 6.12 -10.54 12.97
N MET A 20 6.14 -11.30 14.07
CA MET A 20 4.93 -11.82 14.69
C MET A 20 3.98 -10.69 15.14
N THR A 21 4.49 -9.63 15.75
CA THR A 21 3.64 -8.51 16.20
C THR A 21 3.08 -7.72 15.02
N GLU A 22 3.89 -7.46 13.99
CA GLU A 22 3.43 -6.80 12.76
C GLU A 22 2.35 -7.63 12.04
N PHE A 23 2.52 -8.95 11.92
CA PHE A 23 1.49 -9.81 11.31
C PHE A 23 0.20 -9.87 12.11
N LYS A 24 0.26 -9.74 13.45
CA LYS A 24 -0.95 -9.67 14.29
C LYS A 24 -1.71 -8.38 14.01
N GLU A 25 -1.02 -7.23 14.04
CA GLU A 25 -1.61 -5.93 13.73
C GLU A 25 -2.14 -5.86 12.29
N LEU A 26 -1.39 -6.41 11.32
CA LEU A 26 -1.82 -6.46 9.92
C LEU A 26 -3.08 -7.31 9.69
N SER A 27 -3.33 -8.29 10.56
CA SER A 27 -4.54 -9.14 10.50
C SER A 27 -5.79 -8.49 11.08
N GLU A 28 -5.64 -7.33 11.73
CA GLU A 28 -6.77 -6.57 12.24
C GLU A 28 -7.54 -5.90 11.10
N THR A 29 -8.82 -5.64 11.34
CA THR A 29 -9.68 -4.98 10.36
C THR A 29 -9.15 -3.56 10.08
N PRO A 30 -9.00 -3.15 8.80
CA PRO A 30 -8.63 -1.79 8.47
C PRO A 30 -9.58 -0.75 9.09
N ASP A 31 -9.04 0.41 9.46
CA ASP A 31 -9.85 1.53 9.96
C ASP A 31 -10.68 2.15 8.83
N TRP A 32 -11.87 1.57 8.62
CA TRP A 32 -12.78 1.99 7.56
C TRP A 32 -13.30 3.41 7.75
N ASP A 33 -13.43 3.87 8.99
CA ASP A 33 -13.91 5.22 9.29
C ASP A 33 -12.85 6.24 8.88
N PHE A 34 -11.58 5.98 9.19
CA PHE A 34 -10.46 6.80 8.71
C PHE A 34 -10.40 6.85 7.18
N ILE A 35 -10.46 5.70 6.51
CA ILE A 35 -10.42 5.63 5.04
C ILE A 35 -11.60 6.41 4.44
N ARG A 36 -12.80 6.28 5.01
CA ARG A 36 -13.99 6.99 4.55
C ARG A 36 -13.87 8.50 4.78
N GLU A 37 -13.36 8.94 5.93
CA GLU A 37 -13.13 10.36 6.22
C GLU A 37 -12.12 10.96 5.23
N LYS A 38 -11.03 10.25 4.96
CA LYS A 38 -9.92 10.72 4.11
C LYS A 38 -10.05 10.34 2.64
N ARG A 39 -11.17 9.74 2.19
CA ARG A 39 -11.36 9.20 0.82
C ARG A 39 -11.03 10.16 -0.33
N GLY A 40 -11.15 11.48 -0.12
CA GLY A 40 -10.80 12.51 -1.10
C GLY A 40 -9.34 13.00 -1.06
N GLN A 41 -8.56 12.51 -0.09
CA GLN A 41 -7.17 12.90 0.20
C GLN A 41 -6.18 11.74 0.03
N ILE A 42 -6.67 10.50 0.03
CA ILE A 42 -5.86 9.28 -0.14
C ILE A 42 -6.23 8.57 -1.43
N ALA A 43 -5.26 7.89 -2.03
CA ALA A 43 -5.46 7.02 -3.18
C ALA A 43 -4.66 5.72 -2.97
N PHE A 44 -5.25 4.59 -3.35
CA PHE A 44 -4.61 3.28 -3.27
C PHE A 44 -4.27 2.79 -4.67
N LEU A 45 -3.00 2.46 -4.88
CA LEU A 45 -2.48 1.97 -6.15
C LEU A 45 -2.02 0.52 -5.92
N PHE A 46 -2.49 -0.38 -6.78
CA PHE A 46 -2.20 -1.81 -6.70
C PHE A 46 -1.48 -2.29 -7.97
N GLY A 47 -0.61 -3.28 -7.84
CA GLY A 47 -0.13 -4.05 -8.98
C GLY A 47 -1.04 -5.24 -9.27
N ILE A 48 -1.26 -5.59 -10.54
CA ILE A 48 -2.10 -6.73 -10.91
C ILE A 48 -1.54 -8.08 -10.40
N ASP A 49 -0.22 -8.19 -10.25
CA ASP A 49 0.49 -9.39 -9.77
C ASP A 49 1.23 -9.13 -8.44
N ASP A 50 0.74 -8.16 -7.67
CA ASP A 50 1.28 -7.84 -6.36
C ASP A 50 0.76 -8.81 -5.30
N HIS A 51 1.60 -9.76 -4.91
CA HIS A 51 1.30 -10.73 -3.87
C HIS A 51 1.35 -10.14 -2.44
N TRP A 52 1.98 -8.98 -2.26
CA TRP A 52 2.13 -8.30 -0.96
C TRP A 52 0.98 -7.32 -0.74
N GLY A 53 0.49 -6.70 -1.82
CA GLY A 53 -0.73 -5.90 -1.88
C GLY A 53 -1.80 -6.59 -2.71
N PRO A 54 -2.41 -7.69 -2.25
CA PRO A 54 -3.32 -8.49 -3.06
C PRO A 54 -4.57 -7.71 -3.47
N LEU A 55 -5.06 -7.97 -4.68
CA LEU A 55 -6.29 -7.34 -5.21
C LEU A 55 -7.54 -7.62 -4.37
N HIS A 56 -7.52 -8.62 -3.49
CA HIS A 56 -8.58 -8.81 -2.51
C HIS A 56 -8.81 -7.56 -1.63
N LEU A 57 -7.73 -6.87 -1.23
CA LEU A 57 -7.83 -5.61 -0.48
C LEU A 57 -8.41 -4.48 -1.34
N PHE A 58 -8.06 -4.43 -2.63
CA PHE A 58 -8.69 -3.51 -3.58
C PHE A 58 -10.21 -3.73 -3.61
N GLU A 59 -10.65 -4.99 -3.73
CA GLU A 59 -12.06 -5.34 -3.75
C GLU A 59 -12.76 -4.97 -2.44
N GLU A 60 -12.11 -5.22 -1.30
CA GLU A 60 -12.66 -4.90 0.00
C GLU A 60 -12.82 -3.39 0.19
N ILE A 61 -11.80 -2.59 -0.12
CA ILE A 61 -11.89 -1.13 -0.05
C ILE A 61 -12.98 -0.62 -1.00
N SER A 62 -13.08 -1.16 -2.22
CA SER A 62 -14.12 -0.74 -3.18
C SER A 62 -15.54 -0.99 -2.67
N LYS A 63 -15.75 -2.05 -1.85
CA LYS A 63 -17.04 -2.36 -1.24
C LYS A 63 -17.31 -1.49 -0.02
N GLN A 64 -16.32 -1.32 0.86
CA GLN A 64 -16.48 -0.59 2.12
C GLN A 64 -16.51 0.93 1.91
N VAL A 65 -15.76 1.45 0.94
CA VAL A 65 -15.63 2.87 0.62
C VAL A 65 -15.74 3.07 -0.92
N PRO A 66 -16.97 3.08 -1.48
CA PRO A 66 -17.19 3.12 -2.94
C PRO A 66 -16.58 4.34 -3.65
N ASP A 67 -16.42 5.46 -2.95
CA ASP A 67 -15.83 6.69 -3.50
C ASP A 67 -14.31 6.79 -3.30
N ALA A 68 -13.65 5.74 -2.80
CA ALA A 68 -12.20 5.73 -2.64
C ALA A 68 -11.51 5.78 -4.01
N VAL A 69 -10.40 6.50 -4.09
CA VAL A 69 -9.57 6.52 -5.30
C VAL A 69 -8.74 5.24 -5.34
N LEU A 70 -9.09 4.34 -6.25
CA LEU A 70 -8.42 3.05 -6.43
C LEU A 70 -7.91 2.92 -7.87
N ALA A 71 -6.68 2.43 -8.04
CA ALA A 71 -6.10 2.17 -9.36
C ALA A 71 -5.30 0.87 -9.36
N VAL A 72 -5.28 0.20 -10.51
CA VAL A 72 -4.51 -1.04 -10.73
C VAL A 72 -3.58 -0.84 -11.91
N GLU A 73 -2.29 -1.02 -11.68
CA GLU A 73 -1.27 -1.16 -12.71
C GLU A 73 -1.40 -2.56 -13.33
N ARG A 74 -1.56 -2.64 -14.66
CA ARG A 74 -1.99 -3.86 -15.37
C ARG A 74 -0.90 -4.53 -16.21
N GLN A 75 0.32 -3.99 -16.23
CA GLN A 75 1.42 -4.51 -17.05
C GLN A 75 2.14 -5.72 -16.43
N GLY A 76 1.63 -6.27 -15.33
CA GLY A 76 2.16 -7.51 -14.74
C GLY A 76 3.38 -7.28 -13.84
N HIS A 77 3.50 -6.10 -13.25
CA HIS A 77 4.55 -5.83 -12.29
C HIS A 77 4.20 -6.41 -10.90
N SER A 78 5.22 -6.97 -10.24
CA SER A 78 5.15 -7.41 -8.84
C SER A 78 5.08 -6.23 -7.86
N HIS A 79 5.14 -6.48 -6.55
CA HIS A 79 5.08 -5.45 -5.51
C HIS A 79 5.96 -4.21 -5.76
N THR A 80 7.13 -4.42 -6.35
CA THR A 80 8.08 -3.34 -6.68
C THR A 80 7.78 -2.68 -8.03
N PHE A 81 6.50 -2.57 -8.43
CA PHE A 81 6.14 -2.04 -9.74
C PHE A 81 6.65 -0.61 -9.98
N SER A 82 6.65 0.20 -8.93
CA SER A 82 7.22 1.56 -8.93
C SER A 82 8.75 1.61 -9.09
N CYS A 83 9.45 0.47 -9.01
CA CYS A 83 10.90 0.37 -9.20
C CYS A 83 11.31 0.00 -10.64
N THR A 84 10.35 -0.15 -11.54
CA THR A 84 10.59 -0.34 -12.99
C THR A 84 10.39 0.97 -13.74
N GLU A 85 10.99 1.13 -14.92
CA GLU A 85 10.77 2.34 -15.72
C GLU A 85 9.29 2.50 -16.10
N ALA A 86 8.65 1.44 -16.60
CA ALA A 86 7.26 1.47 -17.01
C ALA A 86 6.30 1.71 -15.82
N GLY A 87 6.47 0.99 -14.71
CA GLY A 87 5.62 1.14 -13.54
C GLY A 87 5.84 2.47 -12.80
N SER A 88 7.08 2.95 -12.69
CA SER A 88 7.34 4.29 -12.13
C SER A 88 6.72 5.41 -12.98
N LEU A 89 6.79 5.31 -14.31
CA LEU A 89 6.14 6.25 -15.22
C LEU A 89 4.61 6.23 -15.04
N TRP A 90 4.02 5.03 -14.94
CA TRP A 90 2.58 4.89 -14.70
C TRP A 90 2.15 5.53 -13.38
N VAL A 91 2.89 5.26 -12.28
CA VAL A 91 2.63 5.87 -10.96
C VAL A 91 2.74 7.38 -11.05
N ALA A 92 3.81 7.90 -11.65
CA ALA A 92 4.04 9.34 -11.77
C ALA A 92 2.93 10.03 -12.56
N GLN A 93 2.50 9.45 -13.69
CA GLN A 93 1.39 9.97 -14.49
C GLN A 93 0.08 9.95 -13.71
N HIS A 94 -0.20 8.86 -12.99
CA HIS A 94 -1.41 8.73 -12.18
C HIS A 94 -1.45 9.78 -11.06
N VAL A 95 -0.36 9.91 -10.29
CA VAL A 95 -0.24 10.88 -9.20
C VAL A 95 -0.33 12.32 -9.73
N ALA A 96 0.33 12.64 -10.84
CA ALA A 96 0.25 13.98 -11.45
C ALA A 96 -1.20 14.33 -11.85
N SER A 97 -1.95 13.37 -12.39
CA SER A 97 -3.37 13.53 -12.70
C SER A 97 -4.21 13.80 -11.44
N LEU A 98 -3.98 13.03 -10.36
CA LEU A 98 -4.67 13.23 -9.08
C LEU A 98 -4.43 14.63 -8.51
N ILE A 99 -3.18 15.07 -8.49
CA ILE A 99 -2.81 16.42 -8.02
C ILE A 99 -3.51 17.49 -8.86
N LYS A 100 -3.44 17.38 -10.19
CA LYS A 100 -4.10 18.33 -11.09
C LYS A 100 -5.60 18.41 -10.84
N ASN A 101 -6.26 17.27 -10.70
CA ASN A 101 -7.70 17.20 -10.42
C ASN A 101 -8.05 17.80 -9.05
N HIS A 102 -7.21 17.59 -8.03
CA HIS A 102 -7.39 18.21 -6.73
C HIS A 102 -7.26 19.75 -6.80
N MET A 103 -6.25 20.26 -7.51
CA MET A 103 -6.05 21.71 -7.69
C MET A 103 -7.23 22.36 -8.43
N LEU A 104 -7.74 21.71 -9.49
CA LEU A 104 -8.91 22.20 -10.22
C LEU A 104 -10.17 22.25 -9.34
N LYS A 105 -10.39 21.22 -8.51
CA LYS A 105 -11.50 21.21 -7.56
C LYS A 105 -11.39 22.30 -6.49
N SER A 106 -10.18 22.69 -6.10
CA SER A 106 -9.98 23.80 -5.15
C SER A 106 -10.18 25.20 -5.75
N ILE A 107 -9.95 25.37 -7.06
CA ILE A 107 -10.13 26.65 -7.75
C ILE A 107 -11.61 26.91 -8.10
N CYS A 108 -12.38 25.86 -8.37
CA CYS A 108 -13.82 25.96 -8.68
C CYS A 108 -14.75 25.90 -7.45
N ARG A 109 -14.21 25.98 -6.22
CA ARG A 109 -14.98 26.13 -4.97
C ARG A 109 -14.95 27.58 -4.51
#